data_AF-A0A0F5ZQ15-F1
#
_entry.id   AF-A0A0F5ZQ15-F1
#
_cell.length_a   1.000
_cell.length_b   1.000
_cell.length_c   1.000
_cell.angle_alpha   90.00
_cell.angle_beta   90.00
_cell.angle_gamma   90.00
#
_symmetry.space_group_name_H-M   'P 1'
#
loop_
_entity.id
_entity.type
_entity.pdbx_description
1 polymer ?
#
loop_
_entity_poly.entity_id
_entity_poly.type
_entity_poly.pdbx_seq_one_letter_code
_entity_poly.pdbx_strand_id
1 'polypeptide(L)'
;SVTATVTDVAGNVSEASTPSGFTLDTTAAGEGTGEGGTDEAPVLTIAEATDGVSEAEASDGVQVSVAVPTGTVSGDTVTLTVTQPDGTSET
;
A
#
# COMPACT_ATOMS: atom_id res chain seq x y z
N SER A 1 0.16 -16.39 -17.67
CA SER A 1 -1.07 -16.54 -18.47
C SER A 1 -1.71 -17.86 -18.13
N VAL A 2 -3.01 -18.01 -18.39
CA VAL A 2 -3.76 -19.25 -18.17
C VAL A 2 -4.36 -19.71 -19.50
N THR A 3 -4.33 -21.02 -19.71
CA THR A 3 -5.00 -21.72 -20.81
C THR A 3 -5.81 -22.87 -20.24
N ALA A 4 -6.90 -23.24 -20.88
CA ALA A 4 -7.74 -24.37 -20.49
C ALA A 4 -7.88 -25.37 -21.65
N THR A 5 -8.04 -26.64 -21.30
CA THR A 5 -8.47 -27.72 -22.20
C THR A 5 -9.63 -28.47 -21.55
N VAL A 6 -10.44 -29.14 -22.36
CA VAL A 6 -11.52 -30.00 -21.88
C VAL A 6 -11.25 -31.44 -22.30
N THR A 7 -11.40 -32.37 -21.36
CA THR A 7 -11.34 -33.81 -21.64
C THR A 7 -12.75 -34.39 -21.53
N ASP A 8 -13.20 -35.10 -22.56
CA ASP A 8 -14.50 -35.79 -22.53
C ASP A 8 -14.43 -37.13 -21.77
N VAL A 9 -15.58 -37.80 -21.59
CA VAL A 9 -15.67 -39.10 -20.89
C VAL A 9 -14.92 -40.23 -21.60
N ALA A 10 -14.70 -40.11 -22.91
CA ALA A 10 -13.92 -41.06 -23.70
C ALA A 10 -12.41 -40.76 -23.66
N GLY A 11 -12.00 -39.65 -23.04
CA GLY A 11 -10.61 -39.22 -22.90
C GLY A 11 -10.09 -38.34 -24.04
N ASN A 12 -10.95 -37.85 -24.95
CA ASN A 12 -10.52 -36.92 -26.00
C ASN A 12 -10.28 -35.53 -25.41
N VAL A 13 -9.17 -34.89 -25.78
CA VAL A 13 -8.78 -33.57 -25.28
C VAL A 13 -8.98 -32.52 -26.37
N SER A 14 -9.59 -31.39 -26.02
CA SER A 14 -9.75 -30.24 -26.93
C SER A 14 -8.42 -29.57 -27.27
N GLU A 15 -8.45 -28.68 -28.27
CA GLU A 15 -7.39 -27.66 -28.40
C GLU A 15 -7.37 -26.76 -27.16
N ALA A 16 -6.20 -26.20 -26.86
CA ALA A 16 -6.06 -25.22 -25.78
C ALA A 16 -6.82 -23.93 -26.13
N SER A 17 -7.43 -23.30 -25.12
CA SER A 17 -8.01 -21.97 -25.28
C SER A 17 -6.96 -20.94 -25.69
N THR A 18 -7.41 -19.81 -26.23
CA THR A 18 -6.55 -18.63 -26.37
C THR A 18 -5.98 -18.26 -24.99
N PRO A 19 -4.67 -17.98 -24.86
CA PRO A 19 -4.09 -17.61 -23.58
C PRO A 19 -4.67 -16.30 -23.04
N SER A 20 -5.10 -16.31 -21.77
CA SER A 20 -5.46 -15.10 -21.04
C SER A 20 -4.33 -14.67 -20.13
N GLY A 21 -3.90 -13.42 -20.27
CA GLY A 21 -2.91 -12.80 -19.39
C GLY A 21 -3.52 -12.37 -18.05
N PHE A 22 -2.71 -12.33 -17.02
CA PHE A 22 -3.00 -11.61 -15.79
C PHE A 22 -1.68 -11.07 -15.24
N THR A 23 -1.74 -9.96 -14.52
CA THR A 23 -0.64 -9.41 -13.75
C THR A 23 -0.90 -9.72 -12.29
N LEU A 24 0.06 -10.40 -11.65
CA LEU A 24 0.06 -10.53 -10.21
C LEU A 24 1.00 -9.45 -9.67
N ASP A 25 0.46 -8.56 -8.86
CA ASP A 25 1.27 -7.69 -8.06
C ASP A 25 1.66 -8.41 -6.77
N THR A 26 2.95 -8.45 -6.48
CA THR A 26 3.49 -8.98 -5.23
C THR A 26 4.43 -7.99 -4.55
N THR A 27 4.54 -6.79 -5.08
CA THR A 27 5.47 -5.77 -4.59
C THR A 27 4.72 -4.92 -3.57
N ALA A 28 5.29 -4.76 -2.38
CA ALA A 28 4.70 -3.89 -1.38
C ALA A 28 5.00 -2.42 -1.71
N ALA A 29 4.12 -1.51 -1.27
CA ALA A 29 4.38 -0.08 -1.35
C ALA A 29 5.71 0.26 -0.65
N GLY A 30 6.58 1.00 -1.36
CA GLY A 30 7.89 1.42 -0.87
C GLY A 30 8.98 0.34 -0.91
N GLU A 31 8.71 -0.88 -1.38
CA GLU A 31 9.67 -1.99 -1.31
C GLU A 31 10.99 -1.65 -2.02
N GLY A 32 12.08 -1.59 -1.25
CA GLY A 32 13.43 -1.36 -1.75
C GLY A 32 13.72 0.01 -2.37
N THR A 33 12.82 0.99 -2.25
CA THR A 33 12.99 2.34 -2.83
C THR A 33 13.53 3.37 -1.84
N GLY A 34 13.65 3.01 -0.57
CA GLY A 34 14.23 3.81 0.49
C GLY A 34 15.76 3.88 0.44
N GLU A 35 16.34 4.65 1.36
CA GLU A 35 17.78 4.87 1.43
C GLU A 35 18.52 3.54 1.63
N GLY A 36 19.58 3.31 0.84
CA GLY A 36 20.35 2.07 0.88
C GLY A 36 19.57 0.83 0.41
N GLY A 37 18.43 1.01 -0.27
CA GLY A 37 17.56 -0.09 -0.71
C GLY A 37 16.68 -0.66 0.40
N THR A 38 16.41 0.14 1.44
CA THR A 38 15.40 -0.18 2.46
C THR A 38 13.99 0.10 1.93
N ASP A 39 12.96 -0.26 2.70
CA ASP A 39 11.59 0.08 2.35
C ASP A 39 11.31 1.56 2.65
N GLU A 40 10.75 2.28 1.67
CA GLU A 40 10.35 3.67 1.83
C GLU A 40 9.13 3.77 2.75
N ALA A 41 9.30 4.44 3.88
CA ALA A 41 8.21 4.73 4.81
C ALA A 41 7.32 5.87 4.28
N PRO A 42 6.01 5.87 4.62
CA PRO A 42 5.16 7.05 4.37
C PRO A 42 5.69 8.25 5.16
N VAL A 43 5.57 9.44 4.59
CA VAL A 43 5.97 10.68 5.25
C VAL A 43 4.75 11.46 5.70
N LEU A 44 4.65 11.73 6.99
CA LEU A 44 3.61 12.58 7.57
C LEU A 44 4.20 13.96 7.86
N THR A 45 3.52 15.00 7.37
CA THR A 45 3.82 16.40 7.67
C THR A 45 2.63 17.05 8.37
N ILE A 46 2.93 17.84 9.38
CA ILE A 46 1.94 18.63 10.13
C ILE A 46 2.29 20.09 9.90
N ALA A 47 1.61 20.74 8.96
CA ALA A 47 1.97 22.09 8.52
C ALA A 47 1.89 23.12 9.65
N GLU A 48 0.97 22.90 10.58
CA GLU A 48 0.71 23.76 11.74
C GLU A 48 1.78 23.61 12.83
N ALA A 49 2.48 22.48 12.91
CA ALA A 49 3.40 22.19 14.01
C ALA A 49 4.79 22.82 13.86
N THR A 50 4.91 24.03 13.27
CA THR A 50 6.22 24.70 13.12
C THR A 50 6.87 24.99 14.48
N ASP A 51 6.05 25.36 15.47
CA ASP A 51 6.44 25.58 16.88
C ASP A 51 5.73 24.58 17.82
N GLY A 52 5.36 23.40 17.29
CA GLY A 52 4.45 22.46 17.93
C GLY A 52 2.97 22.79 17.68
N VAL A 53 2.06 21.94 18.17
CA VAL A 53 0.61 22.12 18.05
C VAL A 53 0.08 22.89 19.26
N SER A 54 -0.59 24.01 19.00
CA SER A 54 -1.24 24.86 19.99
C SER A 54 -2.68 24.43 20.29
N GLU A 55 -3.26 24.96 21.37
CA GLU A 55 -4.67 24.73 21.69
C GLU A 55 -5.63 25.24 20.61
N ALA A 56 -5.26 26.33 19.91
CA ALA A 56 -6.09 26.88 18.84
C ALA A 56 -6.15 25.90 17.65
N GLU A 57 -5.01 25.36 17.22
CA GLU A 57 -4.92 24.37 16.13
C GLU A 57 -5.56 23.03 16.51
N ALA A 58 -5.48 22.63 17.78
CA ALA A 58 -6.16 21.43 18.25
C ALA A 58 -7.68 21.58 18.36
N SER A 59 -8.20 22.82 18.42
CA SER A 59 -9.61 23.08 18.72
C SER A 59 -10.56 22.83 17.53
N ASP A 60 -10.08 23.01 16.31
CA ASP A 60 -10.78 22.71 15.05
C ASP A 60 -10.19 21.52 14.29
N GLY A 61 -9.05 21.02 14.75
CA GLY A 61 -8.40 19.80 14.26
C GLY A 61 -7.11 20.11 13.53
N VAL A 62 -6.11 19.25 13.72
CA VAL A 62 -4.77 19.45 13.19
C VAL A 62 -4.69 19.06 11.72
N GLN A 63 -4.21 19.98 10.88
CA GLN A 63 -4.00 19.75 9.45
C GLN A 63 -2.74 18.92 9.22
N VAL A 64 -2.92 17.81 8.51
CA VAL A 64 -1.84 16.90 8.14
C VAL A 64 -1.82 16.62 6.65
N SER A 65 -0.63 16.38 6.11
CA SER A 65 -0.42 15.88 4.76
C SER A 65 0.45 14.64 4.80
N VAL A 66 0.00 13.60 4.10
CA VAL A 66 0.69 12.31 4.00
C VAL A 66 1.20 12.14 2.57
N ALA A 67 2.50 11.93 2.43
CA ALA A 67 3.08 11.43 1.19
C ALA A 67 3.08 9.90 1.22
N VAL A 68 2.48 9.30 0.19
CA VAL A 68 2.45 7.85 0.01
C VAL A 68 3.80 7.35 -0.53
N PRO A 69 4.25 6.15 -0.13
CA PRO A 69 5.48 5.56 -0.66
C PRO A 69 5.44 5.36 -2.17
N THR A 70 6.60 5.32 -2.81
CA THR A 70 6.70 4.95 -4.23
C THR A 70 6.21 3.52 -4.46
N GLY A 71 5.70 3.26 -5.67
CA GLY A 71 5.16 1.93 -6.01
C GLY A 71 3.78 1.62 -5.42
N THR A 72 3.18 2.51 -4.61
CA THR A 72 1.81 2.33 -4.13
C THR A 72 0.82 2.22 -5.29
N VAL A 73 0.07 1.11 -5.32
CA VAL A 73 -1.00 0.86 -6.29
C VAL A 73 -2.29 0.44 -5.59
N SER A 74 -3.36 0.26 -6.37
CA SER A 74 -4.64 -0.23 -5.86
C SER A 74 -4.50 -1.65 -5.31
N GLY A 75 -4.86 -1.85 -4.04
CA GLY A 75 -4.72 -3.12 -3.34
C GLY A 75 -3.67 -3.08 -2.23
N ASP A 76 -2.74 -2.12 -2.30
CA ASP A 76 -1.79 -1.88 -1.22
C ASP A 76 -2.45 -1.27 0.01
N THR A 77 -1.86 -1.53 1.17
CA THR A 77 -2.28 -0.95 2.45
C THR A 77 -1.15 -0.11 3.01
N VAL A 78 -1.41 1.18 3.23
CA VAL A 78 -0.50 2.09 3.93
C VAL A 78 -1.06 2.31 5.33
N THR A 79 -0.27 1.95 6.33
CA THR A 79 -0.65 2.08 7.75
C THR A 79 0.12 3.25 8.37
N LEU A 80 -0.60 4.13 9.06
CA LEU A 80 -0.01 5.16 9.90
C LEU A 80 -0.25 4.78 11.37
N THR A 81 0.68 5.15 12.24
CA THR A 81 0.54 4.92 13.69
C THR A 81 0.86 6.21 14.41
N VAL A 82 -0.05 6.64 15.27
CA VAL A 82 0.15 7.81 16.14
C VAL A 82 0.53 7.29 17.52
N THR A 83 1.76 7.58 17.95
CA THR A 83 2.24 7.24 19.30
C THR A 83 2.10 8.44 20.22
N GLN A 84 1.36 8.28 21.30
CA GLN A 84 1.19 9.29 22.33
C GLN A 84 2.41 9.37 23.25
N PRO A 85 2.59 10.47 24.00
CA PRO A 85 3.70 10.64 24.94
C PRO A 85 3.77 9.58 26.05
N ASP A 86 2.63 8.96 26.39
CA ASP A 86 2.56 7.86 27.36
C ASP A 86 2.96 6.49 26.77
N GLY A 87 3.33 6.46 25.49
CA GLY A 87 3.74 5.27 24.75
C GLY A 87 2.59 4.45 24.17
N THR A 88 1.34 4.84 24.41
CA THR A 88 0.18 4.21 23.74
C THR A 88 0.18 4.57 22.26
N SER A 89 -0.36 3.68 21.42
CA SER A 89 -0.40 3.90 19.98
C SER A 89 -1.78 3.57 19.42
N GLU A 90 -2.22 4.42 18.50
CA GLU A 90 -3.46 4.27 17.74
C GLU A 90 -3.10 4.12 16.25
N THR A 91 -3.90 3.37 15.50
CA THR A 91 -3.67 3.05 14.08
C THR A 91 -4.79 3.60 13.22
#